data_AF-A0A7C4MFV0-F1
#
_entry.id   AF-A0A7C4MFV0-F1
#
_cell.length_a   1.000
_cell.length_b   1.000
_cell.length_c   1.000
_cell.angle_alpha   90.00
_cell.angle_beta   90.00
_cell.angle_gamma   90.00
#
_symmetry.space_group_name_H-M   'P 1'
#
loop_
_entity.id
_entity.type
_entity.pdbx_description
1 polymer ?
#
loop_
_entity_poly.entity_id
_entity_poly.type
_entity_poly.pdbx_seq_one_letter_code
_entity_poly.pdbx_strand_id
1 'polypeptide(L)'
;MLKISEEIFYPMIEKWLAETVSCCYVGIRKTIWGGQPDVLGIKFSKNGGLKADLHLVEVKIIESVNSAYNLIGEVETRIAQFKMQNSVFHTLYIYMAIFEQYKCEEIRDYVNHRGIGLLKFKDHKTIALSLERPPIPITSGKTITINHIKDETWITDKDEARIFREAVKKIEWAKLRELIS
;
A
#
# COMPACT_ATOMS: atom_id res chain seq x y z
N MET A 1 -16.69 12.25 23.81
CA MET A 1 -16.13 11.16 22.97
C MET A 1 -14.62 11.33 22.95
N LEU A 2 -13.87 10.27 23.29
CA LEU A 2 -12.41 10.28 23.09
C LEU A 2 -12.16 10.33 21.58
N LYS A 3 -11.48 11.37 21.12
CA LYS A 3 -11.09 11.51 19.71
C LYS A 3 -9.97 10.51 19.45
N ILE A 4 -10.33 9.33 18.96
CA ILE A 4 -9.38 8.30 18.55
C ILE A 4 -8.63 8.83 17.32
N SER A 5 -7.31 8.72 17.31
CA SER A 5 -6.47 9.12 16.17
C SER A 5 -6.23 7.93 15.25
N GLU A 6 -6.19 8.15 13.94
CA GLU A 6 -5.87 7.11 12.95
C GLU A 6 -4.46 6.52 13.15
N GLU A 7 -3.53 7.31 13.69
CA GLU A 7 -2.13 6.93 13.87
C GLU A 7 -1.92 5.72 14.78
N ILE A 8 -2.85 5.46 15.70
CA ILE A 8 -2.77 4.31 16.60
C ILE A 8 -2.87 2.99 15.83
N PHE A 9 -3.42 3.02 14.60
CA PHE A 9 -3.63 1.85 13.78
C PHE A 9 -2.41 1.47 12.93
N TYR A 10 -1.52 2.41 12.66
CA TYR A 10 -0.41 2.21 11.73
C TYR A 10 0.56 1.09 12.13
N PRO A 11 0.96 0.93 13.41
CA PRO A 11 1.87 -0.15 13.80
C PRO A 11 1.31 -1.56 13.53
N MET A 12 -0.02 -1.72 13.62
CA MET A 12 -0.66 -3.01 13.37
C MET A 12 -0.72 -3.34 11.87
N ILE A 13 -0.96 -2.32 11.04
CA ILE A 13 -0.90 -2.45 9.59
C ILE A 13 0.54 -2.74 9.15
N GLU A 14 1.52 -2.05 9.75
CA GLU A 14 2.93 -2.29 9.47
C GLU A 14 3.32 -3.73 9.77
N LYS A 15 2.97 -4.22 10.97
CA LYS A 15 3.20 -5.61 11.37
C LYS A 15 2.51 -6.59 10.41
N TRP A 16 1.27 -6.31 10.03
CA TRP A 16 0.53 -7.16 9.10
C TRP A 16 1.16 -7.21 7.69
N LEU A 17 1.59 -6.07 7.15
CA LEU A 17 2.31 -6.01 5.87
C LEU A 17 3.62 -6.80 5.95
N ALA A 18 4.38 -6.63 7.03
CA ALA A 18 5.66 -7.31 7.20
C ALA A 18 5.50 -8.84 7.37
N GLU A 19 4.56 -9.28 8.23
CA GLU A 19 4.45 -10.69 8.62
C GLU A 19 3.52 -11.49 7.72
N THR A 20 2.35 -10.93 7.38
CA THR A 20 1.31 -11.66 6.64
C THR A 20 1.46 -11.51 5.13
N VAL A 21 1.72 -10.29 4.65
CA VAL A 21 1.93 -10.03 3.21
C VAL A 21 3.37 -10.35 2.79
N SER A 22 4.29 -10.39 3.78
CA SER A 22 5.73 -10.56 3.58
C SER A 22 6.36 -9.41 2.80
N CYS A 23 5.91 -8.18 3.06
CA CYS A 23 6.57 -6.97 2.57
C CYS A 23 7.95 -6.86 3.24
N CYS A 24 8.98 -6.71 2.41
CA CYS A 24 10.36 -6.55 2.86
C CYS A 24 10.71 -5.11 3.25
N TYR A 25 9.94 -4.15 2.76
CA TYR A 25 9.96 -2.76 3.20
C TYR A 25 8.56 -2.34 3.57
N VAL A 26 8.45 -1.60 4.67
CA VAL A 26 7.22 -0.96 5.12
C VAL A 26 7.58 0.45 5.55
N GLY A 27 6.75 1.42 5.18
CA GLY A 27 6.92 2.82 5.52
C GLY A 27 5.59 3.44 5.92
N ILE A 28 5.59 4.14 7.05
CA ILE A 28 4.44 4.91 7.54
C ILE A 28 4.57 6.35 7.02
N ARG A 29 3.47 6.90 6.49
CA ARG A 29 3.38 8.29 6.03
C ARG A 29 4.56 8.70 5.16
N LYS A 30 4.88 7.87 4.18
CA LYS A 30 5.94 8.15 3.22
C LYS A 30 5.36 8.83 1.99
N THR A 31 5.98 9.91 1.54
CA THR A 31 5.54 10.58 0.32
C THR A 31 5.79 9.69 -0.89
N ILE A 32 4.77 9.57 -1.74
CA ILE A 32 4.77 8.90 -3.05
C ILE A 32 3.77 9.62 -3.97
N TRP A 33 4.17 9.91 -5.21
CA TRP A 33 3.35 10.63 -6.19
C TRP A 33 2.79 11.97 -5.67
N GLY A 34 3.59 12.71 -4.90
CA GLY A 34 3.18 13.99 -4.33
C GLY A 34 2.10 13.92 -3.23
N GLY A 35 1.75 12.73 -2.76
CA GLY A 35 0.88 12.53 -1.59
C GLY A 35 1.49 11.61 -0.56
N GLN A 36 0.80 11.41 0.55
CA GLN A 36 1.30 10.66 1.71
C GLN A 36 0.25 9.63 2.15
N PRO A 37 0.27 8.40 1.60
CA PRO A 37 -0.55 7.32 2.12
C PRO A 37 -0.19 7.02 3.57
N ASP A 38 -1.16 6.53 4.34
CA ASP A 38 -0.94 6.24 5.76
C ASP A 38 0.15 5.19 5.98
N VAL A 39 0.05 4.05 5.29
CA VAL A 39 1.06 2.99 5.32
C VAL A 39 1.27 2.42 3.93
N LEU A 40 2.53 2.22 3.56
CA LEU A 40 2.89 1.51 2.33
C LEU A 40 3.84 0.36 2.61
N GLY A 41 3.69 -0.71 1.83
CA GLY A 41 4.55 -1.88 1.85
C GLY A 41 5.08 -2.19 0.46
N ILE A 42 6.32 -2.66 0.37
CA ILE A 42 6.91 -3.15 -0.89
C ILE A 42 7.26 -4.62 -0.71
N LYS A 43 6.86 -5.41 -1.70
CA LYS A 43 7.23 -6.81 -1.83
C LYS A 43 7.93 -7.00 -3.16
N PHE A 44 9.05 -7.71 -3.15
CA PHE A 44 9.70 -8.13 -4.39
C PHE A 44 9.33 -9.56 -4.71
N SER A 45 9.03 -9.84 -5.98
CA SER A 45 8.69 -11.16 -6.48
C SER A 45 9.46 -11.49 -7.76
N LYS A 46 9.73 -12.78 -8.00
CA LYS A 46 10.37 -13.28 -9.23
C LYS A 46 9.31 -14.00 -10.07
N ASN A 47 8.94 -13.42 -11.21
CA ASN A 47 8.13 -14.11 -12.21
C ASN A 47 8.42 -13.54 -13.61
N GLY A 48 9.29 -14.22 -14.37
CA GLY A 48 9.79 -13.72 -15.66
C GLY A 48 10.70 -12.48 -15.56
N GLY A 49 11.09 -12.09 -14.35
CA GLY A 49 11.86 -10.89 -14.01
C GLY A 49 11.60 -10.47 -12.55
N LEU A 50 12.40 -9.54 -12.03
CA LEU A 50 12.16 -8.96 -10.71
C LEU A 50 11.00 -7.97 -10.80
N LYS A 51 10.02 -8.12 -9.92
CA LYS A 51 8.85 -7.25 -9.84
C LYS A 51 8.83 -6.60 -8.46
N ALA A 52 8.61 -5.29 -8.42
CA ALA A 52 8.34 -4.58 -7.18
C ALA A 52 6.83 -4.34 -7.10
N ASP A 53 6.20 -4.99 -6.13
CA ASP A 53 4.78 -4.90 -5.86
C ASP A 53 4.56 -3.89 -4.72
N LEU A 54 3.75 -2.86 -5.00
CA LEU A 54 3.42 -1.82 -4.03
C LEU A 54 2.08 -2.13 -3.37
N HIS A 55 2.06 -2.12 -2.05
CA HIS A 55 0.87 -2.24 -1.22
C HIS A 55 0.61 -0.89 -0.57
N LEU A 56 -0.52 -0.25 -0.87
CA LEU A 56 -0.94 1.01 -0.26
C LEU A 56 -2.12 0.77 0.66
N VAL A 57 -2.07 1.32 1.86
CA VAL A 57 -3.16 1.24 2.85
C VAL A 57 -3.52 2.66 3.28
N GLU A 58 -4.79 3.04 3.07
CA GLU A 58 -5.37 4.26 3.63
C GLU A 58 -6.28 3.88 4.80
N VAL A 59 -6.13 4.57 5.93
CA VAL A 59 -6.76 4.26 7.21
C VAL A 59 -7.79 5.32 7.52
N LYS A 60 -9.01 4.91 7.89
CA LYS A 60 -10.04 5.86 8.28
C LYS A 60 -10.85 5.40 9.47
N ILE A 61 -11.15 6.35 10.36
CA ILE A 61 -12.23 6.20 11.33
C ILE A 61 -13.54 6.64 10.68
N ILE A 62 -14.47 5.70 10.51
CA ILE A 62 -15.74 5.96 9.86
C ILE A 62 -16.76 6.39 10.92
N GLU A 63 -16.89 7.70 11.08
CA GLU A 63 -17.84 8.37 11.97
C GLU A 63 -19.03 9.00 11.22
N SER A 64 -18.94 9.12 9.89
CA SER A 64 -19.99 9.68 9.03
C SER A 64 -19.84 9.21 7.57
N VAL A 65 -20.88 9.39 6.77
CA VAL A 65 -20.85 9.15 5.32
C VAL A 65 -19.82 10.06 4.62
N ASN A 66 -19.63 11.29 5.08
CA ASN A 66 -18.60 12.19 4.55
C ASN A 66 -17.19 11.63 4.77
N SER A 67 -16.92 11.04 5.93
CA SER A 67 -15.64 10.39 6.21
C SER A 67 -15.37 9.23 5.25
N ALA A 68 -16.42 8.48 4.89
CA ALA A 68 -16.34 7.42 3.89
C ALA A 68 -16.03 7.96 2.48
N TYR A 69 -16.72 9.02 2.04
CA TYR A 69 -16.46 9.61 0.72
C TYR A 69 -15.06 10.24 0.60
N ASN A 70 -14.53 10.82 1.68
CA ASN A 70 -13.16 11.33 1.69
C ASN A 70 -12.15 10.19 1.47
N LEU A 71 -12.30 9.07 2.19
CA LEU A 71 -11.45 7.89 2.00
C LEU A 71 -11.53 7.35 0.56
N ILE A 72 -12.74 7.30 0.00
CA ILE A 72 -12.95 6.89 -1.40
C ILE A 72 -12.19 7.82 -2.36
N GLY A 73 -12.29 9.14 -2.17
CA GLY A 73 -11.59 10.13 -2.99
C GLY A 73 -10.06 10.02 -2.90
N GLU A 74 -9.54 9.79 -1.70
CA GLU A 74 -8.10 9.54 -1.47
C GLU A 74 -7.64 8.31 -2.26
N VAL A 75 -8.38 7.19 -2.15
CA VAL A 75 -8.05 5.96 -2.87
C VAL A 75 -8.13 6.13 -4.39
N GLU A 76 -9.15 6.79 -4.92
CA GLU A 76 -9.26 7.06 -6.36
C GLU A 76 -8.09 7.90 -6.88
N THR A 77 -7.64 8.87 -6.09
CA THR A 77 -6.48 9.70 -6.43
C THR A 77 -5.22 8.84 -6.51
N ARG A 78 -4.99 7.91 -5.56
CA ARG A 78 -3.84 6.98 -5.59
C ARG A 78 -3.86 6.06 -6.80
N ILE A 79 -5.03 5.52 -7.15
CA ILE A 79 -5.20 4.67 -8.33
C ILE A 79 -4.89 5.46 -9.61
N ALA A 80 -5.40 6.69 -9.71
CA ALA A 80 -5.15 7.55 -10.86
C ALA A 80 -3.65 7.86 -11.01
N GLN A 81 -2.98 8.20 -9.91
CA GLN A 81 -1.54 8.47 -9.87
C GLN A 81 -0.72 7.27 -10.33
N PHE A 82 -1.03 6.06 -9.83
CA PHE A 82 -0.35 4.84 -10.26
C PHE A 82 -0.54 4.51 -11.75
N LYS A 83 -1.75 4.76 -12.27
CA LYS A 83 -2.07 4.53 -13.69
C LYS A 83 -1.38 5.52 -14.63
N MET A 84 -0.79 6.60 -14.12
CA MET A 84 0.13 7.41 -14.92
C MET A 84 1.32 6.54 -15.33
N GLN A 85 1.68 6.54 -16.62
CA GLN A 85 2.51 5.49 -17.26
C GLN A 85 3.97 5.37 -16.76
N ASN A 86 4.35 6.06 -15.68
CA ASN A 86 5.73 6.21 -15.26
C ASN A 86 6.10 5.51 -13.94
N SER A 87 5.18 4.82 -13.26
CA SER A 87 5.50 4.17 -11.97
C SER A 87 6.60 3.09 -12.08
N VAL A 88 7.55 3.05 -11.14
CA VAL A 88 8.57 1.98 -11.01
C VAL A 88 7.96 0.62 -10.66
N PHE A 89 6.79 0.61 -10.01
CA PHE A 89 6.18 -0.60 -9.46
C PHE A 89 5.44 -1.40 -10.53
N HIS A 90 5.57 -2.73 -10.47
CA HIS A 90 4.92 -3.66 -11.39
C HIS A 90 3.41 -3.71 -11.17
N THR A 91 3.00 -3.76 -9.91
CA THR A 91 1.61 -3.92 -9.50
C THR A 91 1.33 -3.09 -8.26
N LEU A 92 0.11 -2.57 -8.18
CA LEU A 92 -0.44 -1.88 -7.03
C LEU A 92 -1.56 -2.72 -6.39
N TYR A 93 -1.45 -2.93 -5.09
CA TYR A 93 -2.46 -3.51 -4.21
C TYR A 93 -2.96 -2.41 -3.27
N ILE A 94 -4.21 -1.95 -3.44
CA ILE A 94 -4.79 -0.94 -2.56
C ILE A 94 -5.64 -1.62 -1.48
N TYR A 95 -5.51 -1.14 -0.25
CA TYR A 95 -6.35 -1.49 0.89
C TYR A 95 -6.98 -0.24 1.51
N MET A 96 -8.23 -0.38 1.94
CA MET A 96 -8.85 0.51 2.91
C MET A 96 -8.83 -0.19 4.27
N ALA A 97 -8.31 0.47 5.29
CA ALA A 97 -8.32 -0.02 6.67
C ALA A 97 -9.27 0.83 7.51
N ILE A 98 -10.42 0.27 7.88
CA ILE A 98 -11.47 1.04 8.52
C ILE A 98 -11.71 0.62 9.96
N PHE A 99 -11.88 1.62 10.82
CA PHE A 99 -12.48 1.46 12.14
C PHE A 99 -13.89 2.03 12.09
N GLU A 100 -14.88 1.16 11.93
CA GLU A 100 -16.28 1.53 11.82
C GLU A 100 -16.92 1.68 13.19
N GLN A 101 -17.27 2.91 13.57
CA GLN A 101 -18.23 3.12 14.66
C GLN A 101 -19.66 2.89 14.13
N TYR A 102 -19.90 3.26 12.88
CA TYR A 102 -21.15 3.03 12.15
C TYR A 102 -20.86 2.13 10.95
N LYS A 103 -21.72 1.12 10.72
CA LYS A 103 -21.62 0.30 9.50
C LYS A 103 -21.96 1.20 8.31
N CYS A 104 -21.02 1.33 7.37
CA CYS A 104 -21.18 2.10 6.14
C CYS A 104 -21.26 1.12 4.96
N GLU A 105 -22.39 1.08 4.27
CA GLU A 105 -22.60 0.18 3.13
C GLU A 105 -21.87 0.70 1.88
N GLU A 106 -21.75 2.01 1.74
CA GLU A 106 -21.11 2.69 0.61
C GLU A 106 -19.64 2.28 0.43
N ILE A 107 -18.90 2.09 1.53
CA ILE A 107 -17.52 1.60 1.47
C ILE A 107 -17.50 0.17 0.93
N ARG A 108 -18.41 -0.69 1.39
CA ARG A 108 -18.47 -2.09 0.97
C ARG A 108 -18.80 -2.22 -0.50
N ASP A 109 -19.79 -1.46 -0.97
CA ASP A 109 -20.16 -1.43 -2.38
C ASP A 109 -19.00 -0.91 -3.24
N TYR A 110 -18.35 0.16 -2.80
CA TYR A 110 -17.20 0.73 -3.50
C TYR A 110 -16.02 -0.26 -3.59
N VAL A 111 -15.57 -0.86 -2.47
CA VAL A 111 -14.45 -1.81 -2.50
C VAL A 111 -14.78 -3.05 -3.32
N ASN A 112 -16.06 -3.47 -3.32
CA ASN A 112 -16.53 -4.58 -4.13
C ASN A 112 -16.42 -4.29 -5.62
N HIS A 113 -16.92 -3.12 -6.03
CA HIS A 113 -16.93 -2.70 -7.43
C HIS A 113 -15.53 -2.41 -7.97
N ARG A 114 -14.66 -1.77 -7.16
CA ARG A 114 -13.31 -1.35 -7.58
C ARG A 114 -12.24 -2.41 -7.36
N GLY A 115 -12.56 -3.50 -6.67
CA GLY A 115 -11.58 -4.55 -6.37
C GLY A 115 -10.56 -4.11 -5.32
N ILE A 116 -10.96 -3.28 -4.35
CA ILE A 116 -10.09 -2.80 -3.28
C ILE A 116 -10.10 -3.80 -2.12
N GLY A 117 -8.95 -3.95 -1.45
CA GLY A 117 -8.84 -4.75 -0.24
C GLY A 117 -9.48 -4.05 0.94
N LEU A 118 -10.14 -4.79 1.83
CA LEU A 118 -10.76 -4.24 3.03
C LEU A 118 -10.15 -4.87 4.27
N LEU A 119 -9.53 -4.03 5.10
CA LEU A 119 -9.04 -4.37 6.42
C LEU A 119 -9.98 -3.79 7.47
N LYS A 120 -10.30 -4.59 8.49
CA LYS A 120 -11.19 -4.22 9.57
C LYS A 120 -10.51 -4.34 10.93
N PHE A 121 -10.66 -3.31 11.74
CA PHE A 121 -10.28 -3.31 13.15
C PHE A 121 -11.47 -3.77 14.01
N LYS A 122 -11.31 -4.89 14.73
CA LYS A 122 -12.42 -5.60 15.41
C LYS A 122 -12.74 -5.11 16.82
N ASP A 123 -11.85 -4.40 17.50
CA ASP A 123 -12.04 -4.05 18.92
C ASP A 123 -11.38 -2.70 19.29
N HIS A 124 -12.06 -1.91 20.10
CA HIS A 124 -11.55 -0.65 20.66
C HIS A 124 -10.59 -0.87 21.84
N LYS A 125 -10.60 -2.06 22.46
CA LYS A 125 -9.74 -2.39 23.62
C LYS A 125 -8.46 -3.12 23.24
N THR A 126 -8.53 -4.06 22.29
CA THR A 126 -7.38 -4.88 21.86
C THR A 126 -6.91 -4.62 20.44
N ILE A 127 -7.64 -3.79 19.68
CA ILE A 127 -7.40 -3.40 18.29
C ILE A 127 -6.82 -4.56 17.45
N ALA A 128 -7.63 -5.57 17.19
CA ALA A 128 -7.24 -6.66 16.29
C ALA A 128 -7.54 -6.28 14.82
N LEU A 129 -6.51 -6.33 13.96
CA LEU A 129 -6.65 -6.17 12.50
C LEU A 129 -7.09 -7.50 11.87
N SER A 130 -7.97 -7.43 10.89
CA SER A 130 -8.39 -8.59 10.09
C SER A 130 -8.62 -8.23 8.64
N LEU A 131 -8.31 -9.15 7.72
CA LEU A 131 -8.64 -9.01 6.30
C LEU A 131 -10.08 -9.47 6.07
N GLU A 132 -10.95 -8.54 5.69
CA GLU A 132 -12.33 -8.83 5.30
C GLU A 132 -12.38 -9.24 3.82
N ARG A 133 -11.58 -8.59 2.97
CA ARG A 133 -11.51 -8.86 1.53
C ARG A 133 -10.11 -8.62 0.98
N PRO A 134 -9.55 -9.52 0.15
CA PRO A 134 -8.31 -9.27 -0.57
C PRO A 134 -8.51 -8.31 -1.76
N PRO A 135 -7.51 -7.48 -2.12
CA PRO A 135 -7.56 -6.63 -3.29
C PRO A 135 -7.38 -7.40 -4.60
N ILE A 136 -7.88 -6.82 -5.68
CA ILE A 136 -7.55 -7.19 -7.05
C ILE A 136 -6.37 -6.30 -7.49
N PRO A 137 -5.22 -6.88 -7.88
CA PRO A 137 -4.05 -6.11 -8.28
C PRO A 137 -4.28 -5.24 -9.53
N ILE A 138 -3.74 -4.03 -9.52
CA ILE A 138 -3.67 -3.15 -10.70
C ILE A 138 -2.26 -3.24 -11.26
N THR A 139 -2.11 -3.78 -12.48
CA THR A 139 -0.79 -4.03 -13.08
C THR A 139 -0.39 -2.92 -14.04
N SER A 140 0.83 -2.37 -13.87
CA SER A 140 1.46 -1.45 -14.82
C SER A 140 2.24 -2.19 -15.92
N GLY A 141 2.63 -3.45 -15.64
CA GLY A 141 3.40 -4.30 -16.55
C GLY A 141 4.91 -4.10 -16.48
N LYS A 142 5.41 -3.18 -15.65
CA LYS A 142 6.86 -2.93 -15.56
C LYS A 142 7.61 -4.07 -14.88
N THR A 143 8.77 -4.41 -15.42
CA THR A 143 9.69 -5.38 -14.85
C THR A 143 11.05 -4.74 -14.61
N ILE A 144 11.67 -5.09 -13.49
CA ILE A 144 12.94 -4.51 -13.06
C ILE A 144 14.06 -5.44 -13.48
N THR A 145 15.07 -4.87 -14.14
CA THR A 145 16.30 -5.57 -14.49
C THR A 145 17.38 -5.28 -13.46
N ILE A 146 18.47 -6.04 -13.44
CA ILE A 146 19.57 -5.77 -12.52
C ILE A 146 20.21 -4.38 -12.74
N ASN A 147 20.19 -3.89 -13.99
CA ASN A 147 20.72 -2.57 -14.32
C ASN A 147 19.85 -1.46 -13.71
N HIS A 148 18.52 -1.64 -13.72
CA HIS A 148 17.58 -0.71 -13.09
C HIS A 148 17.74 -0.58 -11.57
N ILE A 149 18.31 -1.58 -10.91
CA ILE A 149 18.56 -1.55 -9.45
C ILE A 149 19.92 -0.91 -9.15
N LYS A 150 20.89 -1.04 -10.06
CA LYS A 150 22.22 -0.41 -9.92
C LYS A 150 22.20 1.08 -10.25
N ASP A 151 21.33 1.46 -11.18
CA ASP A 151 21.15 2.83 -11.63
C ASP A 151 19.66 3.17 -11.56
N GLU A 152 19.30 4.10 -10.68
CA GLU A 152 17.92 4.54 -10.45
C GLU A 152 17.56 5.79 -11.27
N THR A 153 18.48 6.31 -12.09
CA THR A 153 18.27 7.58 -12.84
C THR A 153 17.13 7.51 -13.85
N TRP A 154 16.69 6.30 -14.23
CA TRP A 154 15.52 6.07 -15.08
C TRP A 154 14.18 6.29 -14.36
N ILE A 155 14.17 6.36 -13.01
CA ILE A 155 12.96 6.66 -12.24
C ILE A 155 12.79 8.17 -12.20
N THR A 156 11.82 8.68 -12.98
CA THR A 156 11.59 10.13 -13.12
C THR A 156 10.95 10.76 -11.87
N ASP A 157 10.11 10.00 -11.17
CA ASP A 157 9.47 10.47 -9.94
C ASP A 157 10.45 10.35 -8.77
N LYS A 158 10.77 11.50 -8.15
CA LYS A 158 11.78 11.57 -7.08
C LYS A 158 11.34 10.84 -5.81
N ASP A 159 10.03 10.82 -5.52
CA ASP A 159 9.50 10.14 -4.35
C ASP A 159 9.55 8.62 -4.54
N GLU A 160 9.13 8.13 -5.71
CA GLU A 160 9.28 6.72 -6.06
C GLU A 160 10.74 6.29 -6.02
N ALA A 161 11.65 7.07 -6.62
CA ALA A 161 13.08 6.74 -6.64
C ALA A 161 13.64 6.62 -5.21
N ARG A 162 13.27 7.55 -4.32
CA ARG A 162 13.67 7.52 -2.92
C ARG A 162 13.13 6.28 -2.20
N ILE A 163 11.84 5.98 -2.34
CA ILE A 163 11.21 4.83 -1.70
C ILE A 163 11.78 3.51 -2.22
N PHE A 164 11.97 3.40 -3.53
CA PHE A 164 12.59 2.25 -4.16
C PHE A 164 14.00 2.00 -3.65
N ARG A 165 14.82 3.06 -3.56
CA ARG A 165 16.18 3.00 -3.00
C ARG A 165 16.19 2.51 -1.55
N GLU A 166 15.30 3.05 -0.72
CA GLU A 166 15.17 2.64 0.68
C GLU A 166 14.81 1.14 0.78
N ALA A 167 13.88 0.68 -0.06
CA ALA A 167 13.45 -0.72 -0.09
C ALA A 167 14.58 -1.66 -0.55
N VAL A 168 15.31 -1.29 -1.61
CA VAL A 168 16.45 -2.07 -2.13
C VAL A 168 17.55 -2.20 -1.08
N LYS A 169 17.88 -1.12 -0.36
CA LYS A 169 18.89 -1.14 0.71
C LYS A 169 18.51 -2.10 1.85
N LYS A 170 17.22 -2.22 2.17
CA LYS A 170 16.72 -3.01 3.32
C LYS A 170 16.75 -4.53 3.08
N ILE A 171 16.61 -4.99 1.84
CA ILE A 171 16.61 -6.43 1.50
C ILE A 171 18.02 -7.03 1.51
N GLU A 172 19.04 -6.18 1.45
CA GLU A 172 20.43 -6.54 1.17
C GLU A 172 20.60 -7.07 -0.27
N TRP A 173 21.61 -6.55 -0.97
CA TRP A 173 21.85 -6.82 -2.38
C TRP A 173 22.02 -8.32 -2.72
N ALA A 174 22.47 -9.13 -1.76
CA ALA A 174 22.65 -10.57 -1.95
C ALA A 174 21.31 -11.28 -2.20
N LYS A 175 20.27 -10.99 -1.41
CA LYS A 175 18.94 -11.57 -1.58
C LYS A 175 18.25 -11.09 -2.86
N LEU A 176 18.49 -9.84 -3.26
CA LEU A 176 18.00 -9.33 -4.56
C LEU A 176 18.68 -10.04 -5.74
N ARG A 177 19.96 -10.39 -5.65
CA ARG A 177 20.65 -11.15 -6.70
C ARG A 177 20.10 -12.56 -6.83
N GLU A 178 19.82 -13.24 -5.72
CA GLU A 178 19.18 -14.57 -5.72
C GLU A 178 17.78 -14.54 -6.37
N LEU A 179 17.05 -13.43 -6.23
CA LEU A 179 15.75 -13.24 -6.88
C LEU A 179 15.83 -12.94 -8.38
N ILE A 180 17.01 -12.63 -8.92
CA ILE A 180 17.21 -12.29 -10.35
C ILE A 180 17.92 -13.43 -11.10
N SER A 181 18.78 -14.19 -10.42
CA SER A 181 19.53 -15.35 -10.95
C SER A 181 18.61 -16.55 -11.04
#